data_AF-A0A662V931-F1
#
_entry.id   AF-A0A662V931-F1
#
_cell.length_a   1.000
_cell.length_b   1.000
_cell.length_c   1.000
_cell.angle_alpha   90.00
_cell.angle_beta   90.00
_cell.angle_gamma   90.00
#
_symmetry.space_group_name_H-M   'P 1'
#
loop_
_entity.id
_entity.type
_entity.pdbx_description
1 polymer ?
#
loop_
_entity_poly.entity_id
_entity_poly.type
_entity_poly.pdbx_seq_one_letter_code
_entity_poly.pdbx_strand_id
1 'polypeptide(L)'
;GYDDLMKALDLITVNAAKTWHILHEYGTEVGKKANLLILNAKNDLDALRILGPPLYVIRNGKVIAKTLKHGESEIFYKGKWETITMYQEG
;
A
#
# COMPACT_ATOMS: atom_id res chain seq x y z
N GLY A 1 1.37 8.46 22.33
CA GLY A 1 0.21 7.62 21.95
C GLY A 1 -0.04 7.71 20.46
N TYR A 2 -0.95 8.59 20.03
CA TYR A 2 -1.23 8.84 18.62
C TYR A 2 0.01 9.32 17.84
N ASP A 3 0.82 10.19 18.42
CA ASP A 3 2.08 10.64 17.80
C ASP A 3 3.10 9.51 17.60
N ASP A 4 3.12 8.52 18.51
CA ASP A 4 4.04 7.38 18.40
C ASP A 4 3.57 6.39 17.33
N LEU A 5 2.26 6.30 17.12
CA LEU A 5 1.65 5.55 16.02
C LEU A 5 1.97 6.20 14.66
N MET A 6 1.87 7.53 14.57
CA MET A 6 2.27 8.25 13.37
C MET A 6 3.74 8.01 13.03
N LYS A 7 4.62 8.05 14.04
CA LYS A 7 6.03 7.67 13.87
C LYS A 7 6.19 6.24 13.37
N ALA A 8 5.37 5.30 13.84
CA ALA A 8 5.42 3.91 13.38
C ALA A 8 5.08 3.77 11.90
N LEU A 9 4.09 4.52 11.40
CA LEU A 9 3.79 4.55 9.95
C LEU A 9 4.93 5.20 9.16
N ASP A 10 5.55 6.26 9.69
CA ASP A 10 6.71 6.90 9.06
C ASP A 10 7.89 5.93 8.91
N LEU A 11 8.11 5.01 9.86
CA LEU A 11 9.17 3.99 9.80
C LEU A 11 9.06 3.14 8.53
N ILE A 12 7.86 2.73 8.15
CA ILE A 12 7.61 1.87 6.99
C ILE A 12 7.29 2.62 5.70
N THR A 13 7.27 3.97 5.74
CA THR A 13 6.97 4.82 4.59
C THR A 13 8.09 5.85 4.35
N VAL A 14 7.96 7.05 4.88
CA VAL A 14 8.83 8.20 4.60
C VAL A 14 10.28 7.95 5.04
N ASN A 15 10.50 7.30 6.18
CA ASN A 15 11.84 7.02 6.68
C ASN A 15 12.54 5.92 5.88
N ALA A 16 11.80 4.92 5.39
CA ALA A 16 12.32 3.93 4.45
C ALA A 16 12.73 4.61 3.13
N ALA A 17 11.87 5.47 2.58
CA ALA A 17 12.16 6.22 1.36
C ALA A 17 13.37 7.16 1.48
N LYS A 18 13.53 7.81 2.65
CA LYS A 18 14.72 8.61 2.99
C LYS A 18 15.98 7.77 2.98
N THR A 19 15.96 6.64 3.68
CA THR A 19 17.10 5.70 3.76
C THR A 19 17.51 5.20 2.38
N TRP A 20 16.55 5.00 1.49
CA TRP A 20 16.79 4.55 0.12
C TRP A 20 17.10 5.68 -0.87
N HIS A 21 17.22 6.94 -0.40
CA HIS A 21 17.48 8.12 -1.22
C HIS A 21 16.43 8.41 -2.31
N ILE A 22 15.20 7.90 -2.16
CA ILE A 22 14.10 8.06 -3.13
C ILE A 22 13.03 9.06 -2.67
N LEU A 23 13.25 9.79 -1.58
CA LEU A 23 12.25 10.74 -1.04
C LEU A 23 11.80 11.79 -2.06
N HIS A 24 12.68 12.19 -2.99
CA HIS A 24 12.38 13.15 -4.04
C HIS A 24 11.26 12.69 -5.00
N GLU A 25 11.04 11.38 -5.12
CA GLU A 25 10.01 10.79 -5.97
C GLU A 25 8.95 9.99 -5.21
N TYR A 26 9.11 9.83 -3.89
CA TYR A 26 8.21 9.10 -2.99
C TYR A 26 7.34 10.04 -2.17
N GLY A 27 6.03 9.81 -2.19
CA GLY A 27 5.02 10.59 -1.46
C GLY A 27 3.82 10.90 -2.35
N THR A 28 2.81 11.56 -1.78
CA THR A 28 1.55 11.91 -2.45
C THR A 28 1.52 13.34 -2.99
N GLU A 29 2.64 14.07 -2.90
CA GLU A 29 2.75 15.45 -3.36
C GLU A 29 2.80 15.55 -4.89
N VAL A 30 2.31 16.67 -5.42
CA VAL A 30 2.31 16.96 -6.87
C VAL A 30 3.74 16.95 -7.42
N GLY A 31 3.91 16.33 -8.59
CA GLY A 31 5.20 16.20 -9.28
C GLY A 31 5.94 14.90 -8.97
N LYS A 32 5.55 14.17 -7.92
CA LYS A 32 6.11 12.84 -7.61
C LYS A 32 5.44 11.74 -8.43
N LYS A 33 6.05 10.55 -8.45
CA LYS A 33 5.47 9.39 -9.12
C LYS A 33 4.12 9.04 -8.48
N ALA A 34 3.11 8.78 -9.30
CA ALA A 34 1.78 8.34 -8.85
C ALA A 34 1.82 6.88 -8.36
N ASN A 35 2.50 6.65 -7.25
CA ASN A 35 2.65 5.38 -6.56
C ASN A 35 1.96 5.48 -5.20
N LEU A 36 0.85 4.79 -5.01
CA LEU A 36 0.11 4.84 -3.76
C LEU A 36 -0.70 3.57 -3.52
N LEU A 37 -1.05 3.38 -2.25
CA LEU A 37 -1.94 2.32 -1.78
C LEU A 37 -3.26 2.94 -1.32
N ILE A 38 -4.37 2.28 -1.61
CA ILE A 38 -5.67 2.61 -1.03
C ILE A 38 -6.00 1.52 -0.01
N LEU A 39 -6.25 1.91 1.23
CA LEU A 39 -6.51 0.98 2.34
C LEU A 39 -7.99 1.02 2.74
N ASN A 40 -8.53 -0.12 3.19
CA ASN A 40 -9.85 -0.18 3.79
C ASN A 40 -9.78 0.18 5.29
N ALA A 41 -9.49 1.43 5.58
CA ALA A 41 -9.32 1.91 6.94
C ALA A 41 -9.97 3.28 7.12
N LYS A 42 -10.53 3.53 8.31
CA LYS A 42 -11.19 4.81 8.62
C LYS A 42 -10.20 5.93 8.94
N ASN A 43 -9.02 5.57 9.45
CA ASN A 43 -7.94 6.47 9.83
C ASN A 43 -6.63 5.67 9.97
N ASP A 44 -5.53 6.37 10.25
CA ASP A 44 -4.18 5.78 10.32
C ASP A 44 -4.04 4.72 11.42
N LEU A 45 -4.75 4.87 12.54
CA LEU A 45 -4.79 3.88 13.62
C LEU A 45 -5.47 2.60 13.17
N ASP A 46 -6.59 2.71 12.48
CA ASP A 46 -7.31 1.57 11.94
C ASP A 46 -6.49 0.86 10.86
N ALA A 47 -5.79 1.63 10.01
CA ALA A 47 -4.89 1.10 8.98
C ALA A 47 -3.74 0.29 9.58
N LEU A 48 -3.06 0.84 10.60
CA LEU A 48 -1.95 0.16 11.27
C LEU A 48 -2.40 -0.99 12.17
N ARG A 49 -3.61 -0.94 12.73
CA ARG A 49 -4.15 -2.03 13.56
C ARG A 49 -4.53 -3.25 12.72
N ILE A 50 -5.14 -3.03 11.55
CA ILE A 50 -5.63 -4.11 10.70
C ILE A 50 -4.49 -4.72 9.89
N LEU A 51 -3.54 -3.92 9.40
CA LEU A 51 -2.46 -4.35 8.48
C LEU A 51 -2.98 -5.25 7.35
N GLY A 52 -4.21 -4.98 6.90
CA GLY A 52 -4.88 -5.77 5.88
C GLY A 52 -4.33 -5.50 4.50
N PRO A 53 -4.67 -6.36 3.52
CA PRO A 53 -4.31 -6.11 2.14
C PRO A 53 -4.91 -4.77 1.65
N PRO A 54 -4.18 -4.01 0.82
CA PRO A 54 -4.69 -2.77 0.25
C PRO A 54 -5.84 -3.07 -0.73
N LEU A 55 -6.88 -2.23 -0.73
CA LEU A 55 -7.95 -2.28 -1.72
C LEU A 55 -7.42 -2.11 -3.14
N TYR A 56 -6.46 -1.21 -3.32
CA TYR A 56 -5.80 -0.96 -4.59
C TYR A 56 -4.31 -0.70 -4.41
N VAL A 57 -3.52 -1.22 -5.34
CA VAL A 57 -2.10 -0.88 -5.51
C VAL A 57 -1.96 -0.14 -6.84
N ILE A 58 -1.48 1.09 -6.77
CA ILE A 58 -1.28 1.94 -7.94
C ILE A 58 0.23 2.17 -8.12
N ARG A 59 0.71 1.91 -9.34
CA ARG A 59 2.10 2.12 -9.73
C ARG A 59 2.12 2.95 -11.02
N ASN A 60 2.85 4.07 -11.00
CA ASN A 60 2.96 5.00 -12.13
C ASN A 60 1.59 5.39 -12.71
N GLY A 61 0.59 5.64 -11.85
CA GLY A 61 -0.76 6.03 -12.24
C GLY A 61 -1.64 4.89 -12.79
N LYS A 62 -1.18 3.64 -12.73
CA LYS A 62 -1.95 2.47 -13.16
C LYS A 62 -2.25 1.55 -11.99
N VAL A 63 -3.49 1.06 -11.91
CA VAL A 63 -3.85 0.01 -10.95
C VAL A 63 -3.17 -1.29 -11.37
N ILE A 64 -2.38 -1.88 -10.49
CA ILE A 64 -1.67 -3.14 -10.71
C ILE A 64 -2.12 -4.26 -9.78
N ALA A 65 -2.87 -3.95 -8.73
CA ALA A 65 -3.56 -4.93 -7.92
C ALA A 65 -4.85 -4.36 -7.33
N LYS A 66 -5.83 -5.22 -7.10
CA LYS A 66 -7.07 -4.90 -6.39
C LYS A 66 -7.53 -6.07 -5.54
N THR A 67 -7.95 -5.80 -4.31
CA THR A 67 -8.55 -6.81 -3.44
C THR A 67 -10.04 -6.93 -3.72
N LEU A 68 -10.50 -8.16 -3.96
CA LEU A 68 -11.89 -8.51 -4.19
C LEU A 68 -12.60 -8.86 -2.88
N LYS A 69 -13.91 -9.10 -2.96
CA LYS A 69 -14.67 -9.64 -1.83
C LYS A 69 -14.19 -11.08 -1.56
N HIS A 70 -14.17 -11.49 -0.28
CA HIS A 70 -13.78 -12.84 0.19
C HIS A 70 -12.27 -13.17 0.24
N GLY A 71 -11.38 -12.17 0.25
CA GLY A 71 -9.94 -12.40 0.50
C GLY A 71 -9.12 -12.79 -0.74
N GLU A 72 -9.76 -12.82 -1.90
CA GLU A 72 -9.09 -12.91 -3.20
C GLU A 72 -8.55 -11.54 -3.61
N SER A 73 -7.51 -11.53 -4.43
CA SER A 73 -6.94 -10.33 -5.04
C SER A 73 -6.58 -10.60 -6.50
N GLU A 74 -6.88 -9.65 -7.37
CA GLU A 74 -6.40 -9.69 -8.75
C GLU A 74 -5.13 -8.84 -8.85
N ILE A 75 -4.08 -9.42 -9.43
CA ILE A 75 -2.80 -8.76 -9.67
C ILE A 75 -2.49 -8.75 -11.17
N PHE A 76 -1.86 -7.67 -11.63
CA PHE A 76 -1.33 -7.56 -12.98
C PHE A 76 0.13 -7.99 -12.99
N TYR A 77 0.41 -9.15 -13.58
CA TYR A 77 1.73 -9.76 -13.62
C TYR A 77 2.04 -10.29 -15.01
N LYS A 78 3.25 -9.98 -15.52
CA LYS A 78 3.73 -10.41 -16.85
C LYS A 78 2.73 -10.16 -18.00
N GLY A 79 2.01 -9.03 -17.96
CA GLY A 79 1.09 -8.64 -19.03
C GLY A 79 -0.32 -9.22 -18.93
N LYS A 80 -0.63 -9.98 -17.87
CA LYS A 80 -1.96 -10.55 -17.64
C LYS A 80 -2.46 -10.31 -16.22
N TRP A 81 -3.77 -10.35 -16.05
CA TRP A 81 -4.40 -10.36 -14.73
C TRP A 81 -4.50 -11.79 -14.21
N GLU A 82 -4.15 -11.99 -12.94
CA GLU A 82 -4.22 -13.27 -12.24
C GLU A 82 -4.92 -13.08 -10.90
N THR A 83 -5.81 -14.01 -10.55
CA THR A 83 -6.45 -14.04 -9.23
C THR A 83 -5.62 -14.88 -8.29
N ILE A 84 -5.31 -14.33 -7.12
CA ILE A 84 -4.58 -14.99 -6.03
C ILE A 84 -5.37 -14.90 -4.74
N THR A 85 -5.23 -15.90 -3.88
CA THR A 85 -5.77 -15.86 -2.51
C THR A 85 -4.63 -15.55 -1.55
N MET A 86 -4.76 -14.49 -0.76
CA MET A 86 -3.67 -13.99 0.09
C MET A 86 -3.46 -14.81 1.37
N TYR A 87 -4.24 -15.88 1.58
CA TYR A 87 -4.12 -16.80 2.70
C TYR A 87 -4.29 -18.24 2.19
N GLN A 88 -3.22 -19.03 2.25
CA GLN A 88 -3.37 -20.48 2.38
C GLN A 88 -3.30 -20.77 3.88
N GLU A 89 -4.40 -21.22 4.48
CA GLU A 89 -4.34 -21.89 5.77
C GLU A 89 -3.47 -23.13 5.58
N GLY A 90 -2.30 -23.13 6.21
CA GLY A 90 -1.52 -24.34 6.46
C GLY A 90 -1.95 -24.99 7.76
#